data_AF-A0A7V2MEI8-F1
#
_entry.id   AF-A0A7V2MEI8-F1
#
_cell.length_a   1.000
_cell.length_b   1.000
_cell.length_c   1.000
_cell.angle_alpha   90.00
_cell.angle_beta   90.00
_cell.angle_gamma   90.00
#
_symmetry.space_group_name_H-M   'P 1'
#
loop_
_entity.id
_entity.type
_entity.pdbx_description
1 polymer ?
#
loop_
_entity_poly.entity_id
_entity_poly.type
_entity_poly.pdbx_seq_one_letter_code
_entity_poly.pdbx_strand_id
1 'polypeptide(L)'
;MDALHLLKSNIIDLLGLQNLPADRQQALMQQMSQVLQDRITDRLVEGMSKDQRDQFERLLNTDPTPEQIDAFFKATVPDYVDLAMDELVRFKKELVNEVSVVRQIAATV
;
A
#
# COMPACT_ATOMS: atom_id res chain seq x y z
N MET A 1 1.90 -2.78 18.74
CA MET A 1 0.73 -2.21 18.05
C MET A 1 -0.05 -3.32 17.41
N ASP A 2 -1.37 -3.29 17.52
CA ASP A 2 -2.26 -4.22 16.82
C ASP A 2 -2.66 -3.68 15.42
N ALA A 3 -3.28 -4.54 14.60
CA ALA A 3 -3.66 -4.23 13.22
C ALA A 3 -4.74 -3.14 13.12
N LEU A 4 -5.71 -3.14 14.05
CA LEU A 4 -6.81 -2.16 14.05
C LEU A 4 -6.29 -0.75 14.31
N HIS A 5 -5.31 -0.61 15.19
CA HIS A 5 -4.64 0.65 15.46
C HIS A 5 -3.88 1.12 14.21
N LEU A 6 -3.04 0.27 13.61
CA LEU A 6 -2.27 0.62 12.39
C LEU A 6 -3.16 1.12 11.26
N LEU A 7 -4.31 0.47 11.05
CA LEU A 7 -5.26 0.88 10.02
C LEU A 7 -5.75 2.32 10.21
N LYS A 8 -6.15 2.66 11.44
CA LYS A 8 -6.73 3.97 11.78
C LYS A 8 -5.70 5.10 11.91
N SER A 9 -4.44 4.77 12.16
CA SER A 9 -3.39 5.78 12.36
C SER A 9 -2.98 6.48 11.07
N ASN A 10 -2.71 7.78 11.18
CA ASN A 10 -2.05 8.56 10.14
C ASN A 10 -0.55 8.16 10.06
N ILE A 11 -0.06 7.88 8.86
CA ILE A 11 1.33 7.44 8.65
C ILE A 11 2.35 8.55 8.98
N ILE A 12 2.02 9.82 8.79
CA ILE A 12 2.89 10.95 9.18
C ILE A 12 3.13 10.96 10.69
N ASP A 13 2.08 10.72 11.47
CA ASP A 13 2.18 10.62 12.94
C ASP A 13 2.95 9.38 13.36
N LEU A 14 2.66 8.23 12.74
CA LEU A 14 3.36 6.97 13.04
C LEU A 14 4.87 7.06 12.85
N LEU A 15 5.32 7.82 11.84
CA LEU A 15 6.74 7.97 11.52
C LEU A 15 7.38 9.19 12.22
N GLY A 16 6.59 10.00 12.92
CA GLY A 16 7.04 11.22 13.60
C GLY A 16 7.47 12.32 12.63
N LEU A 17 6.80 12.43 11.49
CA LEU A 17 7.14 13.33 10.38
C LEU A 17 6.30 14.62 10.36
N GLN A 18 5.59 14.92 11.44
CA GLN A 18 4.69 16.06 11.60
C GLN A 18 5.37 17.41 11.33
N ASN A 19 6.67 17.49 11.61
CA ASN A 19 7.47 18.70 11.45
C ASN A 19 8.01 18.89 10.01
N LEU A 20 7.76 17.95 9.11
CA LEU A 20 8.12 18.14 7.70
C LEU A 20 7.25 19.23 7.08
N PRO A 21 7.79 20.05 6.16
CA PRO A 21 7.01 20.93 5.31
C PRO A 21 5.86 20.19 4.60
N ALA A 22 4.72 20.87 4.42
CA ALA A 22 3.50 20.25 3.89
C ALA A 22 3.67 19.66 2.48
N ASP A 23 4.44 20.33 1.61
CA ASP A 23 4.81 19.85 0.28
C ASP A 23 5.61 18.54 0.35
N ARG A 24 6.52 18.41 1.32
CA ARG A 24 7.28 17.19 1.55
C ARG A 24 6.44 16.07 2.15
N GLN A 25 5.53 16.38 3.08
CA GLN A 25 4.57 15.40 3.59
C GLN A 25 3.70 14.85 2.45
N GLN A 26 3.21 15.73 1.57
CA GLN A 26 2.39 15.33 0.43
C GLN A 26 3.17 14.47 -0.56
N ALA A 27 4.40 14.87 -0.93
CA ALA A 27 5.23 14.10 -1.84
C ALA A 27 5.53 12.70 -1.29
N LEU A 28 5.84 12.60 0.00
CA LEU A 28 6.08 11.32 0.66
C LEU A 28 4.82 10.45 0.70
N MET A 29 3.66 11.04 1.03
CA MET A 29 2.37 10.36 1.01
C MET A 29 2.05 9.81 -0.38
N GLN A 30 2.31 10.57 -1.45
CA GLN A 30 2.12 10.12 -2.82
C GLN A 30 3.02 8.93 -3.16
N GLN A 31 4.31 9.02 -2.82
CA GLN A 31 5.25 7.92 -3.04
C GLN A 31 4.86 6.65 -2.29
N MET A 32 4.51 6.77 -1.00
CA MET A 32 4.03 5.64 -0.19
C MET A 32 2.75 5.04 -0.76
N SER A 33 1.83 5.88 -1.24
CA SER A 33 0.57 5.43 -1.84
C SER A 33 0.81 4.67 -3.14
N GLN A 34 1.77 5.11 -3.97
CA GLN A 34 2.13 4.41 -5.19
C GLN A 34 2.73 3.03 -4.89
N VAL A 35 3.71 2.97 -3.99
CA VAL A 35 4.35 1.70 -3.59
C VAL A 35 3.33 0.72 -3.02
N LEU A 36 2.39 1.21 -2.19
CA LEU A 36 1.33 0.37 -1.65
C LEU A 36 0.39 -0.14 -2.76
N GLN A 37 -0.01 0.71 -3.71
CA GLN A 37 -0.86 0.31 -4.83
C GLN A 37 -0.20 -0.77 -5.70
N ASP A 38 1.09 -0.63 -5.98
CA ASP A 38 1.85 -1.63 -6.74
C ASP A 38 1.88 -2.97 -5.98
N ARG A 39 2.18 -2.95 -4.68
CA ARG A 39 2.18 -4.17 -3.83
C ARG A 39 0.83 -4.84 -3.73
N ILE A 40 -0.25 -4.06 -3.60
CA ILE A 40 -1.62 -4.59 -3.60
C ILE A 40 -1.89 -5.25 -4.96
N THR A 41 -1.54 -4.59 -6.06
CA THR A 41 -1.71 -5.12 -7.42
C THR A 41 -0.97 -6.44 -7.61
N ASP A 42 0.31 -6.50 -7.24
CA ASP A 42 1.13 -7.71 -7.35
C ASP A 42 0.50 -8.87 -6.56
N ARG A 43 0.11 -8.62 -5.31
CA ARG A 43 -0.50 -9.64 -4.45
C ARG A 43 -1.84 -10.15 -4.99
N LEU A 44 -2.64 -9.27 -5.58
CA LEU A 44 -3.90 -9.66 -6.21
C LEU A 44 -3.65 -10.51 -7.46
N VAL A 45 -2.70 -10.12 -8.29
CA VAL A 45 -2.30 -10.85 -9.51
C VAL A 45 -1.72 -12.24 -9.17
N GLU A 46 -0.92 -12.35 -8.11
CA GLU A 46 -0.41 -13.64 -7.62
C GLU A 46 -1.53 -14.62 -7.27
N GLY A 47 -2.63 -14.12 -6.66
CA GLY A 47 -3.80 -14.91 -6.30
C GLY A 47 -4.74 -15.26 -7.46
N MET A 48 -4.57 -14.63 -8.62
CA MET A 48 -5.44 -14.87 -9.79
C MET A 48 -5.14 -16.18 -10.51
N SER A 49 -6.19 -16.79 -11.07
CA SER A 49 -6.07 -17.84 -12.07
C SER A 49 -5.48 -17.29 -13.37
N LYS A 50 -5.01 -18.18 -14.25
CA LYS A 50 -4.51 -17.77 -15.58
C LYS A 50 -5.55 -16.97 -16.36
N ASP A 51 -6.79 -17.43 -16.41
CA ASP A 51 -7.87 -16.74 -17.14
C ASP A 51 -8.14 -15.34 -16.59
N GLN A 52 -8.04 -15.16 -15.27
CA GLN A 52 -8.20 -13.85 -14.62
C GLN A 52 -7.04 -12.91 -14.95
N ARG A 53 -5.80 -13.42 -14.99
CA ARG A 53 -4.63 -12.63 -15.43
C ARG A 53 -4.73 -12.22 -16.89
N ASP A 54 -5.15 -13.12 -17.77
CA ASP A 54 -5.37 -12.80 -19.19
C ASP A 54 -6.45 -11.71 -19.36
N GLN A 55 -7.50 -11.72 -18.52
CA GLN A 55 -8.51 -10.65 -18.52
C GLN A 55 -7.95 -9.33 -18.00
N PHE A 56 -7.11 -9.38 -16.95
CA PHE A 56 -6.45 -8.20 -16.42
C PHE A 56 -5.49 -7.57 -17.45
N GLU A 57 -4.67 -8.37 -18.14
CA GLU A 57 -3.80 -7.90 -19.21
C GLU A 57 -4.59 -7.24 -20.36
N ARG A 58 -5.74 -7.81 -20.74
CA ARG A 58 -6.63 -7.19 -21.75
C ARG A 58 -7.17 -5.84 -21.28
N LEU A 59 -7.53 -5.72 -20.00
CA LEU A 59 -7.97 -4.46 -19.42
C LEU A 59 -6.85 -3.42 -19.46
N LEU A 60 -5.61 -3.78 -19.11
CA LEU A 60 -4.47 -2.86 -19.15
C LEU A 60 -4.17 -2.33 -20.56
N ASN A 61 -4.47 -3.10 -21.60
CA ASN A 61 -4.32 -2.67 -23.00
C ASN A 61 -5.37 -1.63 -23.45
N THR A 62 -6.33 -1.25 -22.61
CA THR A 62 -7.35 -0.23 -22.92
C THR A 62 -7.10 1.12 -22.24
N ASP A 63 -5.90 1.34 -21.68
CA ASP A 63 -5.58 2.51 -20.86
C ASP A 63 -6.64 2.76 -19.77
N PRO A 64 -6.91 1.77 -18.90
CA PRO A 64 -8.04 1.82 -17.98
C PRO A 64 -7.81 2.88 -16.90
N THR A 65 -8.90 3.51 -16.45
CA THR A 65 -8.83 4.41 -15.29
C THR A 65 -8.61 3.62 -13.99
N PRO A 66 -8.09 4.24 -12.93
CA PRO A 66 -7.95 3.60 -11.62
C PRO A 66 -9.26 2.98 -11.11
N GLU A 67 -10.40 3.62 -11.38
CA GLU A 67 -11.72 3.10 -11.01
C GLU A 67 -12.10 1.83 -11.76
N GLN A 68 -11.67 1.71 -13.03
CA GLN A 68 -11.90 0.49 -13.82
C GLN A 68 -11.04 -0.67 -13.32
N ILE A 69 -9.80 -0.39 -12.91
CA ILE A 69 -8.91 -1.36 -12.28
C ILE A 69 -9.48 -1.83 -10.95
N ASP A 70 -9.92 -0.90 -10.08
CA ASP A 70 -10.56 -1.21 -8.80
C ASP A 70 -11.86 -2.04 -8.98
N ALA A 71 -12.69 -1.67 -9.95
CA ALA A 71 -13.91 -2.42 -10.27
C ALA A 71 -13.59 -3.85 -10.75
N PHE A 72 -12.54 -4.02 -11.57
CA PHE A 72 -12.09 -5.33 -12.01
C PHE A 72 -11.66 -6.20 -10.83
N PHE A 73 -10.82 -5.69 -9.93
CA PHE A 73 -10.38 -6.45 -8.77
C PHE A 73 -11.54 -6.81 -7.83
N LYS A 74 -12.47 -5.89 -7.57
CA LYS A 74 -13.67 -6.16 -6.76
C LYS A 74 -14.56 -7.26 -7.34
N ALA A 75 -14.66 -7.33 -8.67
CA ALA A 75 -15.47 -8.34 -9.34
C ALA A 75 -14.77 -9.70 -9.45
N THR A 76 -13.43 -9.69 -9.52
CA THR A 76 -12.64 -10.87 -9.92
C THR A 76 -11.96 -11.55 -8.74
N VAL A 77 -11.57 -10.79 -7.72
CA VAL A 77 -10.81 -11.29 -6.57
C VAL A 77 -11.72 -11.33 -5.34
N PRO A 78 -12.06 -12.52 -4.84
CA PRO A 78 -12.71 -12.67 -3.55
C PRO A 78 -11.88 -11.98 -2.46
N ASP A 79 -12.54 -11.36 -1.49
CA ASP A 79 -11.88 -10.73 -0.35
C ASP A 79 -10.88 -9.62 -0.73
N TYR A 80 -11.06 -8.98 -1.90
CA TYR A 80 -10.23 -7.86 -2.38
C TYR A 80 -9.96 -6.81 -1.29
N VAL A 81 -11.02 -6.37 -0.60
CA VAL A 81 -10.93 -5.34 0.44
C VAL A 81 -10.07 -5.82 1.61
N ASP A 82 -10.24 -7.07 2.04
CA ASP A 82 -9.48 -7.63 3.15
C ASP A 82 -8.01 -7.81 2.78
N LEU A 83 -7.70 -8.24 1.55
CA LEU A 83 -6.33 -8.34 1.04
C LEU A 83 -5.66 -6.97 1.00
N ALA A 84 -6.35 -5.95 0.48
CA ALA A 84 -5.84 -4.58 0.43
C ALA A 84 -5.60 -4.01 1.85
N MET A 85 -6.52 -4.26 2.78
CA MET A 85 -6.38 -3.83 4.17
C MET A 85 -5.22 -4.53 4.88
N ASP A 86 -5.04 -5.82 4.65
CA ASP A 86 -3.93 -6.58 5.21
C ASP A 86 -2.59 -6.11 4.65
N GLU A 87 -2.51 -5.83 3.35
CA GLU A 87 -1.29 -5.26 2.75
C GLU A 87 -0.98 -3.87 3.30
N LEU A 88 -1.99 -3.01 3.49
CA LEU A 88 -1.83 -1.71 4.13
C LEU A 88 -1.27 -1.84 5.56
N VAL A 89 -1.78 -2.79 6.35
CA VAL A 89 -1.30 -3.03 7.72
C VAL A 89 0.15 -3.53 7.71
N ARG A 90 0.50 -4.47 6.83
CA ARG A 90 1.87 -4.97 6.67
C ARG A 90 2.81 -3.84 6.29
N PHE A 91 2.45 -3.06 5.29
CA PHE A 91 3.24 -1.93 4.82
C PHE A 91 3.50 -0.89 5.92
N LYS A 92 2.46 -0.47 6.66
CA LYS A 92 2.64 0.46 7.78
C LYS A 92 3.54 -0.13 8.87
N LYS A 93 3.43 -1.42 9.17
CA LYS A 93 4.26 -2.10 10.17
C LYS A 93 5.72 -2.14 9.74
N GLU A 94 5.99 -2.45 8.47
CA GLU A 94 7.33 -2.43 7.88
C GLU A 94 7.95 -1.03 7.98
N LEU A 95 7.23 0.01 7.55
CA LEU A 95 7.72 1.39 7.63
C LEU A 95 8.09 1.81 9.06
N VAL A 96 7.24 1.48 10.05
CA VAL A 96 7.51 1.78 11.46
C VAL A 96 8.75 1.02 11.96
N ASN A 97 8.91 -0.24 11.56
CA ASN A 97 10.07 -1.04 11.93
C ASN A 97 11.36 -0.46 11.33
N GLU A 98 11.38 -0.14 10.03
CA GLU A 98 12.54 0.43 9.35
C GLU A 98 12.96 1.77 9.99
N VAL A 99 12.00 2.68 10.24
CA VAL A 99 12.30 3.95 10.91
C VAL A 99 12.83 3.74 12.33
N SER A 100 12.33 2.74 13.05
CA SER A 100 12.81 2.41 14.40
C SER A 100 14.25 1.90 14.39
N VAL A 101 14.58 1.02 13.42
CA VAL A 101 15.94 0.49 13.23
C VAL A 101 16.92 1.63 12.93
N VAL A 102 16.57 2.52 12.00
CA VAL A 102 17.42 3.68 11.64
C VAL A 102 17.69 4.58 12.86
N ARG A 103 16.67 4.84 13.68
CA ARG A 103 16.83 5.65 14.91
C ARG A 103 17.76 4.99 15.92
N GLN A 104 17.69 3.67 16.06
CA GLN A 104 18.51 2.93 17.02
C GLN A 104 19.99 2.92 16.59
N ILE A 105 20.27 2.74 15.29
CA ILE A 105 21.63 2.83 14.75
C ILE A 105 22.20 4.23 14.99
N ALA A 106 21.44 5.28 14.66
CA ALA A 106 21.89 6.67 14.82
C ALA A 106 22.16 7.08 16.28
N ALA A 107 21.56 6.42 17.26
CA ALA A 107 21.80 6.68 18.69
C ALA A 107 23.05 6.00 19.24
N THR A 108 23.72 5.16 18.46
CA THR A 108 24.91 4.38 18.87
C THR A 108 26.21 4.91 18.25
N VAL A 109 26.13 6.00 17.48
CA VAL A 109 27.24 6.68 16.79
C VAL A 109 27.35 8.10 17.32
#